data_AF-A0A920T2S1-F1
#
_entry.id   AF-A0A920T2S1-F1
#
_cell.length_a   1.000
_cell.length_b   1.000
_cell.length_c   1.000
_cell.angle_alpha   90.00
_cell.angle_beta   90.00
_cell.angle_gamma   90.00
#
_symmetry.space_group_name_H-M   'P 1'
#
loop_
_entity.id
_entity.type
_entity.pdbx_description
1 polymer ?
#
loop_
_entity_poly.entity_id
_entity_poly.type
_entity_poly.pdbx_seq_one_letter_code
_entity_poly.pdbx_strand_id
1 'polypeptide(L)'
;MQAIPDQLLSQLDRERVIIGSPVINIDDKKNITLDNGTSIRGNRFILSGESTALLDGQKGEYNAVKTMYFSTQNEIINGEYIHLFPEDNIINNIAIPTYILIHIVRIQIT
;
A
#
# COMPACT_ATOMS: atom_id res chain seq x y z
N MET A 1 10.75 -4.89 -1.99
CA MET A 1 9.69 -5.18 -1.01
C MET A 1 8.55 -6.07 -1.52
N GLN A 2 8.35 -6.24 -2.84
CA GLN A 2 7.26 -7.10 -3.35
C GLN A 2 7.46 -8.62 -3.17
N ALA A 3 8.71 -9.07 -3.00
CA ALA A 3 9.02 -10.50 -2.90
C ALA A 3 8.26 -11.26 -1.80
N ILE A 4 8.02 -10.63 -0.63
CA ILE A 4 7.28 -11.27 0.47
C ILE A 4 5.78 -11.39 0.13
N PRO A 5 5.08 -10.30 -0.27
CA PRO A 5 3.71 -10.40 -0.80
C PRO A 5 3.56 -11.45 -1.90
N ASP A 6 4.47 -11.46 -2.87
CA ASP A 6 4.44 -12.41 -3.99
C ASP A 6 4.58 -13.86 -3.51
N GLN A 7 5.49 -14.10 -2.55
CA GLN A 7 5.68 -15.40 -1.94
C GLN A 7 4.41 -15.86 -1.19
N LEU A 8 3.78 -14.98 -0.41
CA LEU A 8 2.53 -15.30 0.29
C LEU A 8 1.42 -15.63 -0.71
N LEU A 9 1.26 -14.81 -1.75
CA LEU A 9 0.27 -15.04 -2.81
C LEU A 9 0.50 -16.38 -3.53
N SER A 10 1.76 -16.78 -3.73
CA SER A 10 2.10 -18.05 -4.37
C SER A 10 1.67 -19.29 -3.57
N GLN A 11 1.44 -19.15 -2.27
CA GLN A 11 1.03 -20.24 -1.37
C GLN A 11 -0.50 -20.32 -1.20
N LEU A 12 -1.25 -19.37 -1.76
CA LEU A 12 -2.72 -19.35 -1.72
C LEU A 12 -3.32 -20.04 -2.94
N ASP A 13 -4.53 -20.56 -2.78
CA ASP A 13 -5.36 -21.02 -3.89
C ASP A 13 -5.76 -19.81 -4.76
N ARG A 14 -5.18 -19.73 -5.96
CA ARG A 14 -5.34 -18.58 -6.87
C ARG A 14 -6.77 -18.39 -7.35
N GLU A 15 -7.58 -19.45 -7.41
CA GLU A 15 -8.99 -19.34 -7.80
C GLU A 15 -9.84 -18.62 -6.74
N ARG A 16 -9.32 -18.53 -5.50
CA ARG A 16 -9.98 -17.86 -4.37
C ARG A 16 -9.45 -16.44 -4.13
N VAL A 17 -8.48 -15.98 -4.91
CA VAL A 17 -7.95 -14.62 -4.81
C VAL A 17 -8.48 -13.80 -5.98
N ILE A 18 -9.33 -12.82 -5.65
CA ILE A 18 -9.94 -11.92 -6.63
C ILE A 18 -9.21 -10.58 -6.54
N ILE A 19 -8.51 -10.21 -7.61
CA ILE A 19 -7.76 -8.95 -7.71
C ILE A 19 -8.49 -8.01 -8.68
N GLY A 20 -8.50 -6.71 -8.39
CA GLY A 20 -9.12 -5.72 -9.25
C GLY A 20 -10.65 -5.75 -9.21
N SER A 21 -11.22 -6.22 -8.09
CA SER A 21 -12.67 -6.17 -7.85
C SER A 21 -12.96 -5.47 -6.52
N PRO A 22 -12.94 -4.12 -6.51
CA PRO A 22 -13.33 -3.34 -5.35
C PRO A 22 -14.66 -3.79 -4.76
N VAL A 23 -14.72 -3.87 -3.43
CA VAL A 23 -15.98 -4.06 -2.70
C VAL A 23 -16.67 -2.70 -2.58
N ILE A 24 -17.94 -2.63 -3.01
CA ILE A 24 -18.73 -1.39 -2.99
C ILE A 24 -19.82 -1.39 -1.92
N ASN A 25 -20.22 -2.55 -1.41
CA ASN A 25 -21.24 -2.66 -0.37
C ASN A 25 -21.07 -3.94 0.46
N ILE A 26 -21.45 -3.86 1.74
CA ILE A 26 -21.61 -5.00 2.63
C ILE A 26 -22.97 -4.86 3.33
N ASP A 27 -23.87 -5.82 3.12
CA ASP A 27 -25.22 -5.76 3.68
C ASP A 27 -25.37 -6.50 5.03
N ASP A 28 -26.48 -6.23 5.73
CA ASP A 28 -26.82 -6.87 7.01
C ASP A 28 -27.03 -8.40 6.90
N LYS A 29 -27.25 -8.90 5.68
CA LYS A 29 -27.43 -10.33 5.40
C LYS A 29 -26.11 -11.04 5.11
N LYS A 30 -24.99 -10.34 5.31
CA LYS A 30 -23.62 -10.80 5.07
C LYS A 30 -23.36 -11.13 3.60
N ASN A 31 -23.81 -10.27 2.71
CA ASN A 31 -23.42 -10.28 1.30
C ASN A 31 -22.48 -9.11 1.02
N ILE A 32 -21.40 -9.42 0.30
CA ILE A 32 -20.47 -8.47 -0.28
C ILE A 32 -20.89 -8.25 -1.72
N THR A 33 -21.03 -7.00 -2.14
CA THR A 33 -21.22 -6.63 -3.54
C THR A 33 -19.94 -6.03 -4.10
N LEU A 34 -19.46 -6.57 -5.21
CA LEU A 34 -18.32 -6.04 -5.96
C LEU A 34 -18.78 -5.02 -6.99
N ASP A 35 -17.88 -4.16 -7.44
CA ASP A 35 -18.14 -3.12 -8.44
C ASP A 35 -18.69 -3.65 -9.78
N ASN A 36 -18.30 -4.87 -10.16
CA ASN A 36 -18.81 -5.57 -11.34
C ASN A 36 -20.22 -6.18 -11.15
N GLY A 37 -20.87 -5.96 -10.01
CA GLY A 37 -22.20 -6.49 -9.68
C GLY A 37 -22.22 -7.91 -9.09
N THR A 38 -21.07 -8.58 -8.98
CA THR A 38 -20.97 -9.91 -8.35
C THR A 38 -21.31 -9.82 -6.86
N SER A 39 -22.08 -10.79 -6.36
CA SER A 39 -22.42 -10.91 -4.95
C SER A 39 -21.79 -12.15 -4.32
N ILE A 40 -21.10 -11.96 -3.20
CA ILE A 40 -20.44 -13.03 -2.44
C ILE A 40 -21.03 -13.10 -1.05
N ARG A 41 -21.59 -14.26 -0.68
CA ARG A 41 -22.13 -14.48 0.67
C ARG A 41 -21.10 -15.13 1.57
N GLY A 42 -20.94 -14.57 2.78
CA GLY A 42 -19.98 -15.08 3.77
C GLY A 42 -20.62 -15.29 5.14
N ASN A 43 -20.06 -16.22 5.94
CA ASN A 43 -20.47 -16.42 7.32
C ASN A 43 -19.78 -15.44 8.29
N ARG A 44 -18.55 -15.05 7.96
CA ARG A 44 -17.68 -14.13 8.69
C ARG A 44 -16.86 -13.34 7.69
N PHE A 45 -16.61 -12.07 8.00
CA PHE A 45 -15.75 -11.19 7.21
C PHE A 45 -14.61 -10.68 8.07
N ILE A 46 -13.44 -10.58 7.45
CA ILE A 46 -12.27 -9.90 8.01
C ILE A 46 -12.04 -8.71 7.09
N LEU A 47 -12.22 -7.51 7.62
CA LEU A 47 -12.02 -6.26 6.90
C LEU A 47 -10.66 -5.69 7.27
N SER A 48 -9.93 -5.23 6.27
CA SER A 48 -8.61 -4.62 6.42
C SER A 48 -8.54 -3.31 5.66
N GLY A 49 -7.74 -2.36 6.15
CA GLY A 49 -7.59 -1.03 5.54
C GLY A 49 -8.89 -0.23 5.58
N GLU A 50 -9.16 0.53 4.52
CA GLU A 50 -10.31 1.45 4.45
C GLU A 50 -11.68 0.74 4.26
N SER A 51 -11.69 -0.58 4.07
CA SER A 51 -12.94 -1.34 3.86
C SER A 51 -13.88 -1.33 5.07
N THR A 52 -13.39 -0.98 6.26
CA THR A 52 -14.22 -0.82 7.47
C THR A 52 -15.24 0.31 7.33
N ALA A 53 -14.92 1.35 6.55
CA ALA A 53 -15.82 2.49 6.30
C ALA A 53 -17.11 2.08 5.59
N LEU A 54 -17.15 0.89 4.96
CA LEU A 54 -18.35 0.34 4.34
C LEU A 54 -19.40 -0.13 5.36
N LEU A 55 -19.01 -0.32 6.64
CA LEU A 55 -19.92 -0.76 7.70
C LEU A 55 -20.39 0.38 8.60
N ASP A 56 -19.47 1.23 9.05
CA ASP A 56 -19.76 2.28 10.04
C ASP A 56 -19.79 3.70 9.43
N GLY A 57 -19.48 3.83 8.13
CA GLY A 57 -19.41 5.10 7.43
C GLY A 57 -18.22 5.97 7.84
N GLN A 58 -17.36 5.51 8.75
CA GLN A 58 -16.23 6.29 9.25
C GLN A 58 -15.00 6.04 8.39
N LYS A 59 -14.51 7.11 7.76
CA LYS A 59 -13.20 7.10 7.10
C LYS A 59 -12.16 7.58 8.10
N GLY A 60 -11.12 6.78 8.30
CA GLY A 60 -9.96 7.23 9.07
C GLY A 60 -9.28 8.41 8.38
N GLU A 61 -8.85 9.40 9.14
CA GLU A 61 -8.01 10.47 8.63
C GLU A 61 -6.56 9.98 8.55
N TYR A 62 -5.89 10.30 7.43
CA TYR A 62 -4.48 10.00 7.23
C TYR A 62 -3.81 11.10 6.43
N ASN A 63 -2.51 11.25 6.64
CA ASN A 63 -1.69 12.13 5.82
C ASN A 63 -1.32 11.39 4.54
N ALA A 64 -1.70 11.97 3.40
CA ALA A 64 -1.21 11.49 2.11
C ALA A 64 0.29 11.77 2.02
N VAL A 65 1.03 10.86 1.39
CA VAL A 65 2.47 11.03 1.15
C VAL A 65 2.75 10.76 -0.32
N LYS A 66 3.41 11.69 -1.00
CA LYS A 66 3.91 11.47 -2.35
C LYS A 66 5.31 10.88 -2.28
N THR A 67 5.51 9.72 -2.90
CA THR A 67 6.83 9.09 -2.97
C THR A 67 7.38 9.26 -4.39
N MET A 68 8.55 9.90 -4.51
CA MET A 68 9.29 10.01 -5.76
C MET A 68 10.51 9.08 -5.73
N TYR A 69 10.79 8.45 -6.87
CA TYR A 69 11.94 7.59 -7.06
C TYR A 69 12.87 8.21 -8.11
N PHE A 70 14.13 8.36 -7.75
CA PHE A 70 15.20 8.79 -8.65
C PHE A 70 16.22 7.67 -8.77
N SER A 71 16.93 7.63 -9.89
CA SER A 71 18.05 6.72 -10.10
C SER A 71 19.28 7.49 -10.53
N THR A 72 20.44 7.14 -9.99
CA THR A 72 21.72 7.78 -10.33
C THR A 72 22.85 6.76 -10.35
N GLN A 73 23.86 7.02 -11.18
CA GLN A 73 25.12 6.27 -11.21
C GLN A 73 26.21 6.91 -10.34
N ASN A 74 25.95 8.12 -9.81
CA ASN A 74 26.88 8.80 -8.93
C ASN A 74 26.87 8.15 -7.55
N GLU A 75 28.05 8.01 -6.94
CA GLU A 75 28.17 7.63 -5.53
C GLU A 75 27.42 8.64 -4.65
N ILE A 76 26.70 8.12 -3.65
CA ILE A 76 25.96 8.94 -2.71
C ILE A 76 26.70 8.97 -1.37
N ILE A 77 27.17 10.16 -1.00
CA ILE A 77 27.77 10.41 0.32
C ILE A 77 26.69 10.24 1.39
N ASN A 78 26.99 9.48 2.45
CA ASN A 78 26.08 9.18 3.56
C ASN A 78 24.80 8.42 3.14
N GLY A 79 24.87 7.58 2.09
CA GLY A 79 23.72 6.84 1.58
C GLY A 79 23.18 5.72 2.47
N GLU A 80 23.82 5.40 3.59
CA GLU A 80 23.46 4.23 4.42
C GLU A 80 22.23 4.45 5.31
N TYR A 81 21.74 5.68 5.42
CA TYR A 81 20.70 6.07 6.37
C TYR A 81 19.42 6.58 5.68
N ILE A 82 18.31 6.52 6.42
CA ILE A 82 17.12 7.31 6.10
C ILE A 82 17.35 8.71 6.68
N HIS A 83 17.44 9.70 5.81
CA HIS A 83 17.61 11.10 6.17
C HIS A 83 16.24 11.73 6.43
N LEU A 84 16.03 12.24 7.64
CA LEU A 84 14.80 12.92 8.04
C LEU A 84 14.99 14.44 7.91
N PHE A 85 13.95 15.14 7.48
CA PHE A 85 13.97 16.59 7.27
C PHE A 85 12.83 17.26 8.06
N PRO A 86 12.92 17.29 9.41
CA PRO A 86 11.81 17.74 10.25
C PRO A 86 11.48 19.24 10.11
N GLU A 87 12.45 20.05 9.69
CA GLU A 87 12.28 21.51 9.49
C GLU A 87 11.90 21.86 8.04
N ASP A 88 11.81 20.87 7.14
CA ASP A 88 11.40 21.07 5.76
C ASP A 88 9.88 20.89 5.66
N ASN A 89 9.20 21.83 5.02
CA ASN A 89 7.74 21.82 4.89
C ASN A 89 7.23 20.99 3.71
N ILE A 90 8.14 20.44 2.89
CA ILE A 90 7.84 19.67 1.69
C ILE A 90 8.38 18.25 1.85
N ILE A 91 9.67 18.10 2.15
CA ILE A 91 10.35 16.81 2.22
C ILE A 91 10.22 16.24 3.63
N ASN A 92 9.58 15.08 3.78
CA ASN A 92 9.56 14.36 5.04
C ASN A 92 10.87 13.58 5.26
N ASN A 93 11.26 12.78 4.27
CA ASN A 93 12.47 11.96 4.36
C ASN A 93 13.03 11.56 2.99
N ILE A 94 14.33 11.25 2.97
CA ILE A 94 15.04 10.66 1.84
C ILE A 94 15.65 9.33 2.29
N ALA A 95 15.34 8.25 1.57
CA ALA A 95 15.91 6.93 1.81
C ALA A 95 16.63 6.42 0.57
N ILE A 96 17.77 5.77 0.75
CA ILE A 96 18.58 5.22 -0.33
C ILE A 96 18.64 3.69 -0.16
N PRO A 97 17.65 2.95 -0.69
CA PRO A 97 17.50 1.52 -0.42
C PRO A 97 18.53 0.61 -1.12
N THR A 98 19.54 1.14 -1.81
CA THR A 98 20.44 0.34 -2.68
C THR A 98 21.92 0.60 -2.44
N TYR A 99 22.65 -0.51 -2.31
CA TYR A 99 24.11 -0.65 -2.35
C TYR A 99 24.55 -1.35 -3.68
N ILE A 100 23.98 -0.94 -4.81
CA ILE A 100 24.25 -1.50 -6.15
C ILE A 100 24.69 -0.34 -7.07
N LEU A 101 25.44 -0.61 -8.15
CA LEU A 101 25.94 0.32 -9.18
C LEU A 101 24.97 1.42 -9.68
N ILE A 102 23.66 1.24 -9.47
CA ILE A 102 22.64 2.26 -9.69
C ILE A 102 21.96 2.50 -8.35
N HIS A 103 22.11 3.71 -7.81
CA HIS A 103 21.45 4.09 -6.57
C HIS A 103 20.03 4.56 -6.86
N ILE A 104 19.05 3.97 -6.17
CA ILE A 104 17.68 4.44 -6.10
C ILE A 104 17.58 5.40 -4.91
N VAL A 105 17.02 6.58 -5.13
CA VAL A 105 16.70 7.55 -4.08
C VAL A 105 15.19 7.64 -3.97
N ARG A 106 14.66 7.38 -2.79
CA ARG A 106 13.25 7.51 -2.46
C ARG A 106 13.07 8.80 -1.66
N ILE A 107 12.30 9.76 -2.19
CA ILE A 107 11.94 10.99 -1.50
C ILE A 107 10.46 10.92 -1.14
N GLN A 108 10.14 11.12 0.14
CA GLN A 108 8.77 11.23 0.61
C GLN A 108 8.44 12.70 0.84
N ILE A 109 7.38 13.17 0.20
CA ILE A 109 6.85 14.52 0.27
C ILE A 109 5.49 14.48 0.96
N THR A 110 5.25 15.44 1.85
CA THR A 110 3.99 15.60 2.59
C THR A 110 2.99 16.47 1.82
#